data_AF-A0A7Y9BPZ0-F1
#
_entry.id   AF-A0A7Y9BPZ0-F1
#
_cell.length_a   1.000
_cell.length_b   1.000
_cell.length_c   1.000
_cell.angle_alpha   90.00
_cell.angle_beta   90.00
_cell.angle_gamma   90.00
#
_symmetry.space_group_name_H-M   'P 1'
#
loop_
_entity.id
_entity.type
_entity.pdbx_description
1 polymer ?
#
loop_
_entity_poly.entity_id
_entity_poly.type
_entity_poly.pdbx_seq_one_letter_code
_entity_poly.pdbx_strand_id
1 'polypeptide(L)'
;GAGPPDPGPAAPAAPALGRPGFWYGRRIVARLRAAHTAAGLLTVAAAVVAPAARYDRRSGTPALEALGWVLEVLLAAGAAAVAWVVCRRGRTEIRPDHRLDRAAVTLLPGAALALLAAVLLHASWSRPGWTSSGRLPGDFAFGLLMLGQGVLVLALAAVAARLYRRARDEATALRGLGGPAIAMLGCALGGLMSGGVAQWVAGRLDGGADPPVPPVLLSWQAAVLPPLLLVPALLAAVFTMRGVLHRRRVAARVAAEYPGETPDADRSRRIAGARAAAALTDSAPWFVASVSGANLLLGAGALAGAWLSGQVPGDAARGGHPLLETAARAAQDAGSWLIGFGFLLFVTWGRRAYRDPAARRTIGVLWDVGTFWPRAAHPFAPPCYAERAVPDLTWRMTAWTGRTGGRLVISGHSQGSVLAAAAVWQLPPQARRRVALLTYGSPLRRLYGRWFPAYFGPGPLTALHLQVDCWRNLWRATDPIGGPVAADPAEDVDRGPLADPLAYGRSARHPLPAPVLGHFDYPSDPAFAAERDALLARLGGPPCPALREATGGPNAHGRTAAPGRPVAQGGPTAPEQPEATPDSRSGGPDVPAPRVSRESAAPADPPETAE
;
A
#
# COMPACT_ATOMS: atom_id res chain seq x y z
N GLY A 1 24.01 35.02 39.69
CA GLY A 1 24.08 33.90 38.74
C GLY A 1 22.68 33.58 38.28
N ALA A 2 22.36 33.90 37.03
CA ALA A 2 21.11 33.46 36.42
C ALA A 2 21.37 32.06 35.84
N GLY A 3 20.65 31.05 36.35
CA GLY A 3 20.70 29.70 35.81
C GLY A 3 20.23 29.68 34.35
N PRO A 4 20.65 28.69 33.55
CA PRO A 4 20.17 28.56 32.19
C PRO A 4 18.65 28.39 32.21
N PRO A 5 17.91 29.02 31.27
CA PRO A 5 16.47 28.85 31.20
C PRO A 5 16.15 27.36 30.92
N ASP A 6 15.19 26.82 31.66
CA ASP A 6 14.64 25.50 31.42
C ASP A 6 14.28 25.36 29.93
N PRO A 7 14.64 24.25 29.27
CA PRO A 7 14.19 24.01 27.91
C PRO A 7 12.68 23.82 27.97
N GLY A 8 11.93 24.82 27.49
CA GLY A 8 10.49 24.70 27.28
C GLY A 8 10.17 23.43 26.48
N PRO A 9 8.93 22.89 26.61
CA PRO A 9 8.55 21.65 25.96
C PRO A 9 8.90 21.71 24.47
N ALA A 10 9.82 20.84 24.04
CA ALA A 10 10.31 20.81 22.68
C ALA A 10 9.13 20.76 21.71
N ALA A 11 9.04 21.74 20.82
CA ALA A 11 8.03 21.75 19.77
C ALA A 11 8.04 20.36 19.09
N PRO A 12 6.89 19.68 18.96
CA PRO A 12 6.85 18.34 18.41
C PRO A 12 7.53 18.34 17.04
N ALA A 13 8.63 17.59 16.95
CA ALA A 13 9.45 17.54 15.76
C ALA A 13 8.59 17.06 14.57
N ALA A 14 8.73 17.73 13.43
CA ALA A 14 8.04 17.32 12.21
C ALA A 14 8.35 15.83 11.90
N PRO A 15 7.37 15.06 11.42
CA PRO A 15 7.56 13.64 11.16
C PRO A 15 8.66 13.41 10.12
N ALA A 16 9.23 12.20 10.10
CA ALA A 16 10.32 11.84 9.18
C ALA A 16 10.00 12.10 7.69
N LEU A 17 8.73 12.05 7.31
CA LEU A 17 8.27 12.35 5.95
C LEU A 17 8.38 13.84 5.54
N GLY A 18 8.58 14.74 6.51
CA GLY A 18 8.90 16.15 6.28
C GLY A 18 10.41 16.40 6.14
N ARG A 19 11.22 15.34 6.10
CA ARG A 19 12.67 15.46 5.89
C ARG A 19 12.99 15.43 4.39
N PRO A 20 13.97 16.21 3.93
CA PRO A 20 14.27 16.37 2.50
C PRO A 20 14.55 15.06 1.76
N GLY A 21 15.18 14.08 2.39
CA GLY A 21 15.57 12.81 1.75
C GLY A 21 14.46 11.76 1.68
N PHE A 22 13.34 11.93 2.41
CA PHE A 22 12.34 10.87 2.57
C PHE A 22 11.71 10.42 1.24
N TRP A 23 11.39 11.35 0.35
CA TRP A 23 10.71 11.07 -0.92
C TRP A 23 11.68 10.71 -2.07
N TYR A 24 12.98 10.63 -1.81
CA TYR A 24 14.01 10.39 -2.84
C TYR A 24 14.58 8.95 -2.78
N GLY A 25 13.72 7.94 -2.98
CA GLY A 25 14.07 6.52 -2.87
C GLY A 25 14.66 5.86 -4.12
N ARG A 26 14.69 6.53 -5.29
CA ARG A 26 15.04 5.88 -6.57
C ARG A 26 16.41 5.18 -6.57
N ARG A 27 17.42 5.74 -5.90
CA ARG A 27 18.79 5.20 -5.87
C ARG A 27 18.92 4.00 -4.95
N ILE A 28 18.28 4.02 -3.78
CA ILE A 28 18.23 2.85 -2.90
C ILE A 28 17.47 1.70 -3.56
N VAL A 29 16.35 1.98 -4.24
CA VAL A 29 15.61 0.97 -4.99
C VAL A 29 16.46 0.30 -6.07
N ALA A 30 17.28 1.07 -6.80
CA ALA A 30 18.16 0.50 -7.82
C ALA A 30 19.19 -0.49 -7.22
N ARG A 31 19.78 -0.14 -6.07
CA ARG A 31 20.73 -1.00 -5.34
C ARG A 31 20.04 -2.24 -4.78
N LEU A 32 18.89 -2.06 -4.13
CA LEU A 32 18.10 -3.18 -3.60
C LEU A 32 17.66 -4.12 -4.71
N ARG A 33 17.26 -3.60 -5.87
CA ARG A 33 16.87 -4.41 -7.04
C ARG A 33 18.04 -5.28 -7.50
N ALA A 34 19.23 -4.69 -7.66
CA ALA A 34 20.42 -5.44 -8.04
C ALA A 34 20.74 -6.55 -7.02
N ALA A 35 20.68 -6.23 -5.71
CA ALA A 35 20.91 -7.20 -4.65
C ALA A 35 19.86 -8.32 -4.63
N HIS A 36 18.57 -8.01 -4.80
CA HIS A 36 17.50 -9.03 -4.80
C HIS A 36 17.55 -9.91 -6.05
N THR A 37 17.80 -9.33 -7.24
CA THR A 37 17.99 -10.11 -8.46
C THR A 37 19.18 -11.06 -8.31
N ALA A 38 20.31 -10.57 -7.81
CA ALA A 38 21.47 -11.42 -7.53
C ALA A 38 21.15 -12.51 -6.49
N ALA A 39 20.49 -12.17 -5.38
CA ALA A 39 20.08 -13.14 -4.38
C ALA A 39 19.20 -14.26 -4.95
N GLY A 40 18.22 -13.92 -5.81
CA GLY A 40 17.36 -14.89 -6.47
C GLY A 40 18.15 -15.84 -7.38
N LEU A 41 19.04 -15.31 -8.22
CA LEU A 41 19.90 -16.10 -9.10
C LEU A 41 20.85 -17.02 -8.30
N LEU A 42 21.49 -16.49 -7.26
CA LEU A 42 22.38 -17.25 -6.38
C LEU A 42 21.63 -18.34 -5.60
N THR A 43 20.36 -18.12 -5.25
CA THR A 43 19.52 -19.14 -4.60
C THR A 43 19.27 -20.33 -5.52
N VAL A 44 18.96 -20.08 -6.79
CA VAL A 44 18.81 -21.15 -7.79
C VAL A 44 20.14 -21.87 -8.01
N ALA A 45 21.24 -21.12 -8.14
CA ALA A 45 22.57 -21.69 -8.30
C ALA A 45 22.98 -22.57 -7.10
N ALA A 46 22.68 -22.13 -5.87
CA ALA A 46 22.93 -22.93 -4.67
C ALA A 46 22.11 -24.23 -4.66
N ALA A 47 20.84 -24.18 -5.06
CA ALA A 47 19.98 -25.35 -5.13
C ALA A 47 20.47 -26.39 -6.16
N VAL A 48 21.11 -25.95 -7.25
CA VAL A 48 21.65 -26.82 -8.30
C VAL A 48 23.05 -27.35 -7.95
N VAL A 49 23.97 -26.51 -7.47
CA VAL A 49 25.36 -26.94 -7.24
C VAL A 49 25.49 -27.84 -6.03
N ALA A 50 24.71 -27.62 -4.97
CA ALA A 50 24.85 -28.35 -3.72
C ALA A 50 24.70 -29.89 -3.90
N PRO A 51 23.69 -30.42 -4.62
CA PRO A 51 23.62 -31.87 -4.88
C PRO A 51 24.75 -32.36 -5.80
N ALA A 52 25.07 -31.63 -6.88
CA ALA A 52 26.13 -32.02 -7.83
C ALA A 52 27.50 -32.11 -7.14
N ALA A 53 27.93 -31.07 -6.41
CA ALA A 53 29.19 -31.04 -5.70
C ALA A 53 29.26 -32.09 -4.57
N ARG A 54 28.14 -32.41 -3.91
CA ARG A 54 28.08 -33.51 -2.93
C ARG A 54 28.28 -34.88 -3.56
N TYR A 55 27.73 -35.09 -4.76
CA TYR A 55 27.95 -36.33 -5.51
C TYR A 55 29.40 -36.45 -5.96
N ASP A 56 29.97 -35.38 -6.54
CA ASP A 56 31.33 -35.37 -7.09
C ASP A 56 32.39 -35.66 -6.00
N ARG A 57 32.18 -35.17 -4.78
CA ARG A 57 33.00 -35.49 -3.59
C ARG A 57 32.94 -36.98 -3.19
N ARG A 58 31.81 -37.65 -3.42
CA ARG A 58 31.63 -39.07 -3.08
C ARG A 58 32.11 -40.01 -4.19
N SER A 59 32.01 -39.57 -5.44
CA SER A 59 32.41 -40.36 -6.61
C SER A 59 33.92 -40.36 -6.84
N GLY A 60 34.67 -39.46 -6.17
CA GLY A 60 36.13 -39.41 -6.24
C GLY A 60 36.64 -38.88 -7.57
N THR A 61 35.95 -37.91 -8.18
CA THR A 61 36.33 -37.26 -9.44
C THR A 61 37.06 -35.92 -9.18
N PRO A 62 38.40 -35.87 -9.16
CA PRO A 62 39.13 -34.75 -8.54
C PRO A 62 38.90 -33.40 -9.23
N ALA A 63 38.76 -33.40 -10.56
CA ALA A 63 38.54 -32.17 -11.34
C ALA A 63 37.14 -31.57 -11.11
N LEU A 64 36.10 -32.41 -11.08
CA LEU A 64 34.73 -31.97 -10.83
C LEU A 64 34.55 -31.55 -9.36
N GLU A 65 35.19 -32.26 -8.43
CA GLU A 65 35.24 -31.88 -7.02
C GLU A 65 35.88 -30.50 -6.82
N ALA A 66 37.05 -30.26 -7.41
CA ALA A 66 37.73 -28.96 -7.32
C ALA A 66 36.87 -27.83 -7.90
N LEU A 67 36.22 -28.07 -9.05
CA LEU A 67 35.30 -27.12 -9.65
C LEU A 67 34.08 -26.85 -8.76
N GLY A 68 33.51 -27.90 -8.15
CA GLY A 68 32.41 -27.79 -7.20
C GLY A 68 32.76 -26.90 -6.01
N TRP A 69 33.96 -27.07 -5.42
CA TRP A 69 34.46 -26.19 -4.36
C TRP A 69 34.60 -24.74 -4.80
N VAL A 70 35.17 -24.49 -5.98
CA VAL A 70 35.31 -23.13 -6.52
C VAL A 70 33.94 -22.47 -6.68
N LEU A 71 32.95 -23.19 -7.21
CA LEU A 71 31.59 -22.68 -7.37
C LEU A 71 30.91 -22.40 -6.03
N GLU A 72 31.04 -23.30 -5.04
CA GLU A 72 30.51 -23.09 -3.67
C GLU A 72 31.14 -21.86 -2.99
N VAL A 73 32.46 -21.64 -3.14
CA VAL A 73 33.15 -20.46 -2.61
C VAL A 73 32.68 -19.17 -3.31
N LEU A 74 32.55 -19.18 -4.63
CA LEU A 74 32.04 -18.05 -5.39
C LEU A 74 30.59 -17.71 -5.00
N LEU A 75 29.76 -18.72 -4.73
CA LEU A 75 28.40 -18.52 -4.22
C LEU A 75 28.41 -17.86 -2.84
N ALA A 76 29.25 -18.34 -1.92
CA ALA A 76 29.40 -17.75 -0.60
C ALA A 76 29.88 -16.29 -0.67
N ALA A 77 30.85 -16.00 -1.53
CA ALA A 77 31.32 -14.64 -1.79
C ALA A 77 30.22 -13.75 -2.39
N GLY A 78 29.44 -14.26 -3.34
CA GLY A 78 28.29 -13.58 -3.92
C GLY A 78 27.21 -13.26 -2.88
N ALA A 79 26.88 -14.23 -2.00
CA ALA A 79 25.94 -14.04 -0.90
C ALA A 79 26.43 -12.99 0.10
N ALA A 80 27.72 -13.02 0.45
CA ALA A 80 28.34 -12.00 1.31
C ALA A 80 28.30 -10.60 0.67
N ALA A 81 28.54 -10.49 -0.63
CA ALA A 81 28.44 -9.24 -1.37
C ALA A 81 27.00 -8.69 -1.37
N VAL A 82 25.99 -9.54 -1.61
CA VAL A 82 24.57 -9.19 -1.48
C VAL A 82 24.27 -8.66 -0.08
N ALA A 83 24.66 -9.40 0.97
CA ALA A 83 24.44 -9.00 2.36
C ALA A 83 25.12 -7.66 2.68
N TRP A 84 26.34 -7.45 2.21
CA TRP A 84 27.06 -6.18 2.37
C TRP A 84 26.36 -5.00 1.69
N VAL A 85 25.86 -5.19 0.47
CA VAL A 85 25.09 -4.14 -0.24
C VAL A 85 23.83 -3.77 0.54
N VAL A 86 23.13 -4.75 1.09
CA VAL A 86 21.90 -4.53 1.88
C VAL A 86 22.21 -3.85 3.22
N CYS A 87 23.20 -4.33 3.97
CA CYS A 87 23.50 -3.86 5.32
C CYS A 87 24.22 -2.52 5.37
N ARG A 88 25.21 -2.27 4.48
CA ARG A 88 26.05 -1.07 4.57
C ARG A 88 25.38 0.18 4.00
N ARG A 89 24.36 0.03 3.14
CA ARG A 89 23.88 1.13 2.28
C ARG A 89 22.43 1.52 2.54
N GLY A 90 22.11 1.62 3.82
CA GLY A 90 20.80 2.00 4.32
C GLY A 90 20.28 3.33 3.78
N ARG A 91 18.96 3.50 3.92
CA ARG A 91 18.23 4.73 3.58
C ARG A 91 18.66 5.88 4.48
N THR A 92 18.90 7.06 3.90
CA THR A 92 19.00 8.31 4.64
C THR A 92 17.79 9.18 4.34
N GLU A 93 17.15 9.70 5.38
CA GLU A 93 16.00 10.60 5.26
C GLU A 93 16.42 12.06 5.33
N ILE A 94 17.65 12.33 5.78
CA ILE A 94 18.13 13.68 6.08
C ILE A 94 18.44 14.46 4.80
N ARG A 95 19.03 13.79 3.81
CA ARG A 95 19.47 14.41 2.55
C ARG A 95 19.04 13.56 1.35
N PRO A 96 18.70 14.17 0.20
CA PRO A 96 18.44 13.41 -1.01
C PRO A 96 19.65 12.57 -1.43
N ASP A 97 19.43 11.30 -1.75
CA ASP A 97 20.50 10.41 -2.24
C ASP A 97 20.70 10.59 -3.75
N HIS A 98 21.79 11.26 -4.12
CA HIS A 98 22.19 11.44 -5.50
C HIS A 98 23.24 10.41 -5.98
N ARG A 99 23.84 9.63 -5.07
CA ARG A 99 24.98 8.76 -5.39
C ARG A 99 24.49 7.39 -5.88
N LEU A 100 24.68 7.13 -7.16
CA LEU A 100 24.56 5.77 -7.71
C LEU A 100 25.85 5.01 -7.50
N ASP A 101 25.77 3.83 -6.89
CA ASP A 101 26.83 2.84 -7.05
C ASP A 101 26.63 2.09 -8.35
N ARG A 102 27.24 2.60 -9.43
CA ARG A 102 27.15 1.94 -10.73
C ARG A 102 27.75 0.54 -10.68
N ALA A 103 28.90 0.37 -10.04
CA ALA A 103 29.60 -0.91 -9.98
C ALA A 103 28.74 -1.99 -9.31
N ALA A 104 28.17 -1.71 -8.12
CA ALA A 104 27.29 -2.67 -7.46
C ALA A 104 26.00 -2.94 -8.24
N VAL A 105 25.43 -1.93 -8.90
CA VAL A 105 24.18 -2.08 -9.65
C VAL A 105 24.36 -2.86 -10.97
N THR A 106 25.51 -2.71 -11.63
CA THR A 106 25.76 -3.37 -12.93
C THR A 106 26.46 -4.72 -12.77
N LEU A 107 27.48 -4.81 -11.91
CA LEU A 107 28.32 -6.01 -11.82
C LEU A 107 27.64 -7.12 -11.02
N LEU A 108 26.92 -6.80 -9.94
CA LEU A 108 26.39 -7.82 -9.03
C LEU A 108 25.37 -8.75 -9.71
N PRO A 109 24.35 -8.26 -10.44
CA PRO A 109 23.41 -9.14 -11.14
C PRO A 109 24.08 -9.91 -12.28
N GLY A 110 24.99 -9.27 -13.03
CA GLY A 110 25.72 -9.89 -14.13
C GLY A 110 26.63 -11.03 -13.64
N ALA A 111 27.37 -10.81 -12.56
CA ALA A 111 28.21 -11.83 -11.93
C ALA A 111 27.38 -13.00 -11.38
N ALA A 112 26.24 -12.72 -10.74
CA ALA A 112 25.33 -13.76 -10.26
C ALA A 112 24.74 -14.60 -11.42
N LEU A 113 24.41 -13.96 -12.54
CA LEU A 113 23.93 -14.65 -13.73
C LEU A 113 25.02 -15.52 -14.38
N ALA A 114 26.24 -14.99 -14.50
CA ALA A 114 27.38 -15.75 -15.00
C ALA A 114 27.71 -16.95 -14.12
N LEU A 115 27.66 -16.79 -12.79
CA LEU A 115 27.85 -17.87 -11.84
C LEU A 115 26.75 -18.93 -11.95
N LEU A 116 25.48 -18.52 -12.10
CA LEU A 116 24.39 -19.45 -12.35
C LEU A 116 24.62 -20.25 -13.65
N ALA A 117 25.03 -19.60 -14.73
CA ALA A 117 25.34 -20.28 -15.99
C ALA A 117 26.48 -21.30 -15.82
N ALA A 118 27.57 -20.93 -15.11
CA ALA A 118 28.67 -21.83 -14.80
C ALA A 118 28.22 -23.03 -13.96
N VAL A 119 27.36 -22.81 -12.96
CA VAL A 119 26.76 -23.87 -12.15
C VAL A 119 25.90 -24.81 -13.00
N LEU A 120 25.07 -24.28 -13.90
CA LEU A 120 24.26 -25.10 -14.80
C LEU A 120 25.13 -25.94 -15.72
N LEU A 121 26.19 -25.37 -16.31
CA LEU A 121 27.16 -26.11 -17.14
C LEU A 121 27.84 -27.23 -16.34
N HIS A 122 28.28 -26.95 -15.12
CA HIS A 122 28.87 -27.96 -14.23
C HIS A 122 27.86 -29.07 -13.88
N ALA A 123 26.60 -28.72 -13.60
CA ALA A 123 25.56 -29.69 -13.27
C ALA A 123 25.13 -30.53 -14.48
N SER A 124 25.16 -29.98 -15.69
CA SER A 124 24.88 -30.70 -16.95
C SER A 124 26.01 -31.62 -17.41
N TRP A 125 27.18 -31.58 -16.77
CA TRP A 125 28.27 -32.50 -17.09
C TRP A 125 27.87 -33.96 -16.84
N SER A 126 28.19 -34.84 -17.78
CA SER A 126 27.82 -36.26 -17.71
C SER A 126 28.45 -36.93 -16.48
N ARG A 127 27.62 -37.57 -15.66
CA ARG A 127 28.01 -38.34 -14.47
C ARG A 127 27.39 -39.74 -14.57
N PRO A 128 28.09 -40.70 -15.19
CA PRO A 128 27.59 -42.06 -15.34
C PRO A 128 27.25 -42.67 -13.97
N GLY A 129 26.07 -43.27 -13.85
CA GLY A 129 25.60 -43.87 -12.60
C GLY A 129 24.99 -42.89 -11.58
N TRP A 130 24.92 -41.58 -11.90
CA TRP A 130 24.16 -40.65 -11.08
C TRP A 130 22.67 -40.72 -11.42
N THR A 131 21.90 -41.39 -10.56
CA THR A 131 20.44 -41.49 -10.69
C THR A 131 19.75 -40.65 -9.63
N SER A 132 18.63 -40.02 -10.02
CA SER A 132 17.77 -39.31 -9.07
C SER A 132 17.17 -40.30 -8.08
N SER A 133 17.39 -40.08 -6.78
CA SER A 133 16.83 -40.92 -5.72
C SER A 133 16.56 -40.10 -4.46
N GLY A 134 15.57 -40.52 -3.69
CA GLY A 134 15.15 -39.83 -2.46
C GLY A 134 14.37 -38.53 -2.70
N ARG A 135 14.24 -37.73 -1.65
CA ARG A 135 13.57 -36.42 -1.72
C ARG A 135 14.49 -35.37 -2.34
N LEU A 136 13.90 -34.40 -3.04
CA LEU A 136 14.62 -33.21 -3.51
C LEU A 136 15.41 -32.57 -2.35
N PRO A 137 16.71 -32.26 -2.56
CA PRO A 137 17.49 -31.53 -1.56
C PRO A 137 16.87 -30.14 -1.36
N GLY A 138 16.27 -29.89 -0.20
CA GLY A 138 15.66 -28.59 0.10
C GLY A 138 14.34 -28.62 0.88
N ASP A 139 13.71 -29.78 1.07
CA ASP A 139 12.49 -29.91 1.90
C ASP A 139 12.71 -29.32 3.31
N PHE A 140 13.85 -29.64 3.92
CA PHE A 140 14.30 -29.05 5.19
C PHE A 140 14.55 -27.54 5.09
N ALA A 141 15.06 -27.05 3.96
CA ALA A 141 15.32 -25.63 3.76
C ALA A 141 14.01 -24.81 3.75
N PHE A 142 12.92 -25.35 3.18
CA PHE A 142 11.62 -24.69 3.22
C PHE A 142 11.09 -24.57 4.66
N GLY A 143 11.22 -25.64 5.46
CA GLY A 143 10.90 -25.59 6.90
C GLY A 143 11.78 -24.60 7.67
N LEU A 144 13.08 -24.56 7.39
CA LEU A 144 14.01 -23.62 8.04
C LEU A 144 13.72 -22.16 7.66
N LEU A 145 13.35 -21.89 6.41
CA LEU A 145 12.90 -20.57 5.96
C LEU A 145 11.63 -20.14 6.69
N MET A 146 10.65 -21.04 6.80
CA MET A 146 9.41 -20.79 7.52
C MET A 146 9.68 -20.50 9.01
N LEU A 147 10.55 -21.29 9.66
CA LEU A 147 10.98 -21.05 11.03
C LEU A 147 11.67 -19.69 11.17
N GLY A 148 12.62 -19.38 10.30
CA GLY A 148 13.36 -18.12 10.30
C GLY A 148 12.45 -16.92 10.12
N GLN A 149 11.47 -16.99 9.21
CA GLN A 149 10.44 -15.97 9.03
C GLN A 149 9.60 -15.80 10.30
N GLY A 150 9.14 -16.89 10.92
CA GLY A 150 8.40 -16.85 12.17
C GLY A 150 9.18 -16.21 13.32
N VAL A 151 10.45 -16.57 13.48
CA VAL A 151 11.36 -15.97 14.48
C VAL A 151 11.55 -14.48 14.23
N LEU A 152 11.78 -14.07 12.98
CA LEU A 152 11.93 -12.65 12.62
C LEU A 152 10.65 -11.84 12.89
N VAL A 153 9.47 -12.41 12.58
CA VAL A 153 8.17 -11.80 12.88
C VAL A 153 7.98 -11.66 14.40
N LEU A 154 8.32 -12.69 15.18
CA LEU A 154 8.26 -12.63 16.65
C LEU A 154 9.24 -11.60 17.23
N ALA A 155 10.47 -11.53 16.70
CA ALA A 155 11.44 -10.51 17.09
C ALA A 155 10.92 -9.10 16.78
N LEU A 156 10.34 -8.89 15.59
CA LEU A 156 9.71 -7.64 15.20
C LEU A 156 8.53 -7.30 16.12
N ALA A 157 7.70 -8.27 16.49
CA ALA A 157 6.60 -8.11 17.43
C ALA A 157 7.09 -7.70 18.83
N ALA A 158 8.18 -8.30 19.32
CA ALA A 158 8.78 -7.95 20.60
C ALA A 158 9.33 -6.51 20.60
N VAL A 159 10.01 -6.10 19.53
CA VAL A 159 10.49 -4.73 19.34
C VAL A 159 9.32 -3.75 19.28
N ALA A 160 8.30 -4.04 18.48
CA ALA A 160 7.11 -3.20 18.34
C ALA A 160 6.37 -3.04 19.67
N ALA A 161 6.17 -4.14 20.42
CA ALA A 161 5.57 -4.10 21.74
C ALA A 161 6.40 -3.28 22.74
N ARG A 162 7.74 -3.36 22.68
CA ARG A 162 8.63 -2.55 23.53
C ARG A 162 8.52 -1.06 23.19
N LEU A 163 8.47 -0.71 21.91
CA LEU A 163 8.31 0.68 21.46
C LEU A 163 6.94 1.24 21.89
N TYR A 164 5.87 0.47 21.67
CA TYR A 164 4.52 0.86 22.10
C TYR A 164 4.43 1.08 23.61
N ARG A 165 5.04 0.20 24.41
CA ARG A 165 5.04 0.38 25.87
C ARG A 165 5.72 1.67 26.34
N ARG A 166 6.69 2.19 25.57
CA ARG A 166 7.43 3.43 25.87
C ARG A 166 6.72 4.70 25.40
N ALA A 167 5.93 4.61 24.32
CA ALA A 167 5.17 5.72 23.76
C ALA A 167 3.76 5.22 23.44
N ARG A 168 2.94 5.07 24.49
CA ARG A 168 1.58 4.54 24.35
C ARG A 168 0.70 5.58 23.68
N ASP A 169 0.04 5.15 22.61
CA ASP A 169 -1.03 5.89 21.96
C ASP A 169 -2.16 4.89 21.67
N GLU A 170 -3.29 5.06 22.36
CA GLU A 170 -4.43 4.14 22.27
C GLU A 170 -5.05 4.08 20.87
N ALA A 171 -4.85 5.13 20.06
CA ALA A 171 -5.30 5.13 18.67
C ALA A 171 -4.49 4.18 17.79
N THR A 172 -3.27 3.79 18.21
CA THR A 172 -2.38 2.92 17.42
C THR A 172 -3.00 1.55 17.20
N ALA A 173 -3.10 1.15 15.92
CA ALA A 173 -3.61 -0.14 15.51
C ALA A 173 -2.85 -1.28 16.21
N LEU A 174 -3.62 -2.20 16.80
CA LEU A 174 -3.09 -3.40 17.46
C LEU A 174 -2.04 -3.12 18.53
N ARG A 175 -2.09 -1.95 19.19
CA ARG A 175 -1.15 -1.58 20.24
C ARG A 175 0.31 -1.69 19.76
N GLY A 176 0.55 -1.26 18.52
CA GLY A 176 1.87 -1.28 17.86
C GLY A 176 2.18 -2.55 17.06
N LEU A 177 1.37 -3.61 17.17
CA LEU A 177 1.61 -4.88 16.46
C LEU A 177 1.19 -4.88 14.98
N GLY A 178 0.70 -3.75 14.44
CA GLY A 178 0.28 -3.64 13.05
C GLY A 178 1.37 -4.04 12.04
N GLY A 179 2.60 -3.54 12.21
CA GLY A 179 3.75 -3.89 11.36
C GLY A 179 4.06 -5.40 11.34
N PRO A 180 4.31 -6.03 12.51
CA PRO A 180 4.49 -7.48 12.59
C PRO A 180 3.33 -8.29 12.00
N ALA A 181 2.08 -7.85 12.21
CA ALA A 181 0.92 -8.56 11.70
C ALA A 181 0.88 -8.54 10.16
N ILE A 182 1.12 -7.38 9.54
CA ILE A 182 1.21 -7.27 8.08
C ILE A 182 2.40 -8.07 7.54
N ALA A 183 3.54 -8.09 8.25
CA ALA A 183 4.69 -8.92 7.87
C ALA A 183 4.34 -10.42 7.86
N MET A 184 3.63 -10.91 8.89
CA MET A 184 3.15 -12.30 8.93
C MET A 184 2.22 -12.62 7.76
N LEU A 185 1.26 -11.74 7.45
CA LEU A 185 0.38 -11.93 6.30
C LEU A 185 1.16 -11.94 4.98
N GLY A 186 2.20 -11.11 4.85
CA GLY A 186 3.11 -11.12 3.72
C GLY A 186 3.87 -12.44 3.58
N CYS A 187 4.41 -12.96 4.69
CA CYS A 187 5.06 -14.28 4.72
C CYS A 187 4.07 -15.41 4.36
N ALA A 188 2.85 -15.37 4.89
CA ALA A 188 1.80 -16.35 4.59
C ALA A 188 1.44 -16.37 3.11
N LEU A 189 1.19 -15.20 2.52
CA LEU A 189 0.87 -15.07 1.11
C LEU A 189 2.05 -15.50 0.23
N GLY A 190 3.28 -15.09 0.57
CA GLY A 190 4.49 -15.50 -0.13
C GLY A 190 4.71 -17.02 -0.09
N GLY A 191 4.49 -17.65 1.07
CA GLY A 191 4.58 -19.09 1.25
C GLY A 191 3.52 -19.84 0.43
N LEU A 192 2.27 -19.40 0.50
CA LEU A 192 1.16 -19.97 -0.27
C LEU A 192 1.42 -19.91 -1.78
N MET A 193 1.84 -18.75 -2.30
CA MET A 193 2.12 -18.57 -3.73
C MET A 193 3.33 -19.41 -4.18
N SER A 194 4.40 -19.42 -3.39
CA SER A 194 5.61 -20.21 -3.72
C SER A 194 5.34 -21.71 -3.68
N GLY A 195 4.61 -22.18 -2.66
CA GLY A 195 4.19 -23.57 -2.52
C GLY A 195 3.27 -24.02 -3.65
N GLY A 196 2.27 -23.22 -4.01
CA GLY A 196 1.35 -23.52 -5.11
C GLY A 196 2.04 -23.62 -6.47
N VAL A 197 2.96 -22.69 -6.78
CA VAL A 197 3.77 -22.76 -8.01
C VAL A 197 4.68 -23.99 -8.01
N ALA A 198 5.35 -24.28 -6.90
CA ALA A 198 6.22 -25.45 -6.79
C ALA A 198 5.44 -26.77 -7.01
N GLN A 199 4.26 -26.91 -6.40
CA GLN A 199 3.39 -28.08 -6.59
C GLN A 199 2.91 -28.21 -8.04
N TRP A 200 2.51 -27.10 -8.66
CA TRP A 200 2.05 -27.10 -10.04
C TRP A 200 3.15 -27.47 -11.03
N VAL A 201 4.37 -26.96 -10.85
CA VAL A 201 5.53 -27.32 -11.68
C VAL A 201 5.88 -28.79 -11.48
N ALA A 202 5.91 -29.27 -10.23
CA ALA A 202 6.20 -30.67 -9.93
C ALA A 202 5.20 -31.62 -10.63
N GLY A 203 3.90 -31.36 -10.50
CA GLY A 203 2.88 -32.18 -11.16
C GLY A 203 2.93 -32.16 -12.69
N ARG A 204 3.47 -31.10 -13.31
CA ARG A 204 3.72 -31.05 -14.76
C ARG A 204 4.92 -31.89 -15.18
N LEU A 205 5.96 -31.95 -14.36
CA LEU A 205 7.18 -32.71 -14.63
C LEU A 205 6.97 -34.22 -14.41
N ASP A 206 6.13 -34.61 -13.45
CA ASP A 206 5.80 -36.01 -13.15
C ASP A 206 4.90 -36.69 -14.21
N GLY A 207 4.47 -35.96 -15.24
CA GLY A 207 3.75 -36.53 -16.40
C GLY A 207 2.34 -37.06 -16.12
N GLY A 208 1.79 -36.82 -14.92
CA GLY A 208 0.42 -37.19 -14.55
C GLY A 208 0.17 -38.68 -14.31
N ALA A 209 1.24 -39.50 -14.19
CA ALA A 209 1.12 -40.95 -14.03
C ALA A 209 0.65 -41.39 -12.62
N ASP A 210 0.90 -40.59 -11.60
CA ASP A 210 0.38 -40.70 -10.24
C ASP A 210 0.09 -39.29 -9.70
N PRO A 211 -0.90 -39.09 -8.80
CA PRO A 211 -1.02 -37.82 -8.11
C PRO A 211 0.27 -37.58 -7.31
N PRO A 212 1.03 -36.49 -7.57
CA PRO A 212 2.28 -36.25 -6.86
C PRO A 212 2.00 -36.17 -5.37
N VAL A 213 2.66 -37.01 -4.57
CA VAL A 213 2.53 -36.97 -3.11
C VAL A 213 3.02 -35.59 -2.66
N PRO A 214 2.15 -34.71 -2.14
CA PRO A 214 2.57 -33.36 -1.83
C PRO A 214 3.62 -33.41 -0.71
N PRO A 215 4.66 -32.54 -0.75
CA PRO A 215 5.61 -32.42 0.33
C PRO A 215 4.90 -32.30 1.67
N VAL A 216 5.37 -33.05 2.68
CA VAL A 216 4.69 -33.19 3.97
C VAL A 216 4.32 -31.83 4.56
N LEU A 217 5.26 -30.89 4.58
CA LEU A 217 5.03 -29.54 5.11
C LEU A 217 3.94 -28.77 4.33
N LEU A 218 3.85 -28.94 3.01
CA LEU A 218 2.79 -28.30 2.22
C LEU A 218 1.41 -28.92 2.50
N SER A 219 1.33 -30.23 2.75
CA SER A 219 0.08 -30.88 3.18
C SER A 219 -0.39 -30.37 4.54
N TRP A 220 0.54 -30.15 5.48
CA TRP A 220 0.24 -29.53 6.77
C TRP A 220 -0.21 -28.07 6.62
N GLN A 221 0.41 -27.29 5.73
CA GLN A 221 -0.03 -25.92 5.43
C GLN A 221 -1.40 -25.88 4.78
N ALA A 222 -1.71 -26.81 3.87
CA ALA A 222 -3.04 -26.94 3.29
C ALA A 222 -4.10 -27.22 4.36
N ALA A 223 -3.83 -28.16 5.27
CA ALA A 223 -4.76 -28.52 6.36
C ALA A 223 -5.06 -27.36 7.33
N VAL A 224 -4.19 -26.35 7.39
CA VAL A 224 -4.39 -25.14 8.20
C VAL A 224 -5.39 -24.15 7.58
N LEU A 225 -5.62 -24.20 6.26
CA LEU A 225 -6.44 -23.21 5.58
C LEU A 225 -7.92 -23.20 6.03
N PRO A 226 -8.63 -24.33 6.14
CA PRO A 226 -10.02 -24.32 6.62
C PRO A 226 -10.18 -23.67 8.02
N PRO A 227 -9.44 -24.07 9.07
CA PRO A 227 -9.56 -23.40 10.37
C PRO A 227 -9.09 -21.95 10.33
N LEU A 228 -8.10 -21.61 9.49
CA LEU A 228 -7.66 -20.22 9.31
C LEU A 228 -8.78 -19.33 8.71
N LEU A 229 -9.57 -19.84 7.77
CA LEU A 229 -10.69 -19.11 7.16
C LEU A 229 -11.92 -19.02 8.08
N LEU A 230 -12.10 -19.99 8.99
CA LEU A 230 -13.17 -19.96 9.97
C LEU A 230 -13.05 -18.78 10.95
N VAL A 231 -11.82 -18.42 11.35
CA VAL A 231 -11.55 -17.31 12.28
C VAL A 231 -12.11 -15.96 11.79
N PRO A 232 -11.75 -15.45 10.59
CA PRO A 232 -12.33 -14.20 10.07
C PRO A 232 -13.82 -14.34 9.76
N ALA A 233 -14.34 -15.53 9.38
CA ALA A 233 -15.77 -15.73 9.16
C ALA A 233 -16.58 -15.54 10.45
N LEU A 234 -16.11 -16.10 11.57
CA LEU A 234 -16.74 -15.91 12.89
C LEU A 234 -16.68 -14.45 13.33
N LEU A 235 -15.55 -13.77 13.13
CA LEU A 235 -15.44 -12.33 13.42
C LEU A 235 -16.39 -11.50 12.56
N ALA A 236 -16.51 -11.82 11.26
CA ALA A 236 -17.45 -11.17 10.37
C ALA A 236 -18.89 -11.35 10.85
N ALA A 237 -19.27 -12.55 11.30
CA ALA A 237 -20.59 -12.79 11.89
C ALA A 237 -20.82 -11.93 13.15
N VAL A 238 -19.84 -11.88 14.06
CA VAL A 238 -19.92 -11.06 15.29
C VAL A 238 -20.04 -9.57 14.98
N PHE A 239 -19.22 -9.03 14.08
CA PHE A 239 -19.27 -7.63 13.72
C PHE A 239 -20.52 -7.27 12.91
N THR A 240 -21.01 -8.18 12.07
CA THR A 240 -22.28 -8.02 11.35
C THR A 240 -23.44 -7.92 12.34
N MET A 241 -23.51 -8.84 13.31
CA MET A 241 -24.52 -8.81 14.38
C MET A 241 -24.43 -7.50 15.18
N ARG A 242 -23.23 -7.08 15.60
CA ARG A 242 -23.01 -5.79 16.28
C ARG A 242 -23.43 -4.61 15.42
N GLY A 243 -23.15 -4.64 14.12
CA GLY A 243 -23.57 -3.63 13.15
C GLY A 243 -25.09 -3.54 13.01
N VAL A 244 -25.79 -4.67 12.99
CA VAL A 244 -27.26 -4.73 12.99
C VAL A 244 -27.84 -4.11 14.26
N LEU A 245 -27.29 -4.46 15.43
CA LEU A 245 -27.71 -3.88 16.72
C LEU A 245 -27.43 -2.37 16.79
N HIS A 246 -26.26 -1.94 16.31
CA HIS A 246 -25.88 -0.53 16.24
C HIS A 246 -26.81 0.25 15.31
N ARG A 247 -27.10 -0.29 14.11
CA ARG A 247 -28.06 0.29 13.16
C ARG A 247 -29.43 0.51 13.80
N ARG A 248 -29.94 -0.46 14.57
CA ARG A 248 -31.23 -0.32 15.29
C ARG A 248 -31.20 0.83 16.30
N ARG A 249 -30.12 0.94 17.08
CA ARG A 249 -29.95 2.03 18.07
C ARG A 249 -29.84 3.41 17.42
N VAL A 250 -29.06 3.52 16.35
CA VAL A 250 -28.86 4.78 15.63
C VAL A 250 -30.14 5.20 14.91
N ALA A 251 -30.85 4.28 14.26
CA ALA A 251 -32.09 4.58 13.53
C ALA A 251 -33.16 5.24 14.41
N ALA A 252 -33.21 4.90 15.70
CA ALA A 252 -34.13 5.52 16.66
C ALA A 252 -33.81 7.01 16.94
N ARG A 253 -32.58 7.46 16.68
CA ARG A 253 -32.12 8.83 16.93
C ARG A 253 -32.02 9.70 15.68
N VAL A 254 -31.86 9.10 14.49
CA VAL A 254 -31.64 9.83 13.24
C VAL A 254 -32.72 10.88 12.98
N ALA A 255 -34.01 10.56 13.20
CA ALA A 255 -35.09 11.50 12.93
C ALA A 255 -35.00 12.79 13.78
N ALA A 256 -34.47 12.69 15.01
CA ALA A 256 -34.29 13.86 15.89
C ALA A 256 -33.16 14.80 15.44
N GLU A 257 -32.27 14.34 14.55
CA GLU A 257 -31.18 15.14 14.00
C GLU A 257 -31.64 16.08 12.86
N TYR A 258 -32.88 15.92 12.37
CA TYR A 258 -33.48 16.73 11.31
C TYR A 258 -34.75 17.44 11.81
N PRO A 259 -34.58 18.56 12.55
CA PRO A 259 -35.72 19.26 13.14
C PRO A 259 -36.64 19.83 12.06
N GLY A 260 -37.95 19.64 12.24
CA GLY A 260 -38.98 20.14 11.33
C GLY A 260 -39.28 19.24 10.12
N GLU A 261 -38.61 18.09 10.00
CA GLU A 261 -38.92 17.10 8.96
C GLU A 261 -39.83 15.98 9.48
N THR A 262 -40.73 15.47 8.62
CA THR A 262 -41.62 14.36 8.98
C THR A 262 -40.80 13.07 9.17
N PRO A 263 -40.87 12.39 10.34
CA PRO A 263 -40.12 11.17 10.58
C PRO A 263 -40.47 10.05 9.59
N ASP A 264 -39.45 9.41 9.01
CA ASP A 264 -39.54 8.26 8.11
C ASP A 264 -38.62 7.14 8.62
N ALA A 265 -39.25 6.06 9.11
CA ALA A 265 -38.53 4.92 9.68
C ALA A 265 -37.59 4.23 8.68
N ASP A 266 -37.97 4.13 7.41
CA ASP A 266 -37.13 3.54 6.37
C ASP A 266 -35.93 4.41 6.04
N ARG A 267 -36.14 5.73 5.97
CA ARG A 267 -35.06 6.68 5.76
C ARG A 267 -34.06 6.65 6.91
N SER A 268 -34.53 6.71 8.15
CA SER A 268 -33.69 6.55 9.35
C SER A 268 -32.92 5.24 9.33
N ARG A 269 -33.54 4.12 8.92
CA ARG A 269 -32.89 2.81 8.80
C ARG A 269 -31.78 2.79 7.74
N ARG A 270 -31.93 3.51 6.62
CA ARG A 270 -30.90 3.62 5.56
C ARG A 270 -29.71 4.44 6.02
N ILE A 271 -29.96 5.61 6.62
CA ILE A 271 -28.91 6.49 7.15
C ILE A 271 -28.13 5.78 8.27
N ALA A 272 -28.84 5.14 9.21
CA ALA A 272 -28.22 4.34 10.25
C ALA A 272 -27.43 3.15 9.69
N GLY A 273 -27.90 2.55 8.60
CA GLY A 273 -27.18 1.51 7.87
C GLY A 273 -25.85 2.01 7.31
N ALA A 274 -25.85 3.19 6.66
CA ALA A 274 -24.63 3.81 6.16
C ALA A 274 -23.64 4.15 7.28
N ARG A 275 -24.10 4.71 8.41
CA ARG A 275 -23.26 4.97 9.60
C ARG A 275 -22.69 3.68 10.20
N ALA A 276 -23.51 2.62 10.30
CA ALA A 276 -23.05 1.33 10.82
C ALA A 276 -22.02 0.67 9.89
N ALA A 277 -22.23 0.73 8.57
CA ALA A 277 -21.26 0.26 7.59
C ALA A 277 -19.97 1.08 7.63
N ALA A 278 -20.07 2.40 7.78
CA ALA A 278 -18.93 3.28 7.96
C ALA A 278 -18.12 2.91 9.21
N ALA A 279 -18.77 2.72 10.37
CA ALA A 279 -18.14 2.32 11.62
C ALA A 279 -17.48 0.92 11.55
N LEU A 280 -17.96 0.04 10.67
CA LEU A 280 -17.38 -1.30 10.51
C LEU A 280 -15.92 -1.24 10.04
N THR A 281 -15.52 -0.22 9.29
CA THR A 281 -14.13 -0.05 8.87
C THR A 281 -13.16 0.10 10.05
N ASP A 282 -13.64 0.58 11.20
CA ASP A 282 -12.83 0.70 12.41
C ASP A 282 -12.45 -0.65 13.04
N SER A 283 -13.14 -1.72 12.62
CA SER A 283 -12.88 -3.11 13.03
C SER A 283 -11.76 -3.78 12.24
N ALA A 284 -11.28 -3.18 11.14
CA ALA A 284 -10.25 -3.78 10.28
C ALA A 284 -9.00 -4.30 11.02
N PRO A 285 -8.48 -3.62 12.06
CA PRO A 285 -7.36 -4.16 12.83
C PRO A 285 -7.66 -5.53 13.46
N TRP A 286 -8.88 -5.79 13.95
CA TRP A 286 -9.23 -7.09 14.52
C TRP A 286 -9.12 -8.22 13.51
N PHE A 287 -9.56 -8.00 12.27
CA PHE A 287 -9.38 -8.99 11.20
C PHE A 287 -7.90 -9.25 10.92
N VAL A 288 -7.09 -8.20 10.81
CA VAL A 288 -5.63 -8.35 10.60
C VAL A 288 -4.98 -9.10 11.76
N ALA A 289 -5.30 -8.75 13.01
CA ALA A 289 -4.75 -9.41 14.19
C ALA A 289 -5.13 -10.89 14.25
N SER A 290 -6.40 -11.21 14.02
CA SER A 290 -6.89 -12.57 14.15
C SER A 290 -6.39 -13.48 13.04
N VAL A 291 -6.39 -13.01 11.79
CA VAL A 291 -5.81 -13.79 10.67
C VAL A 291 -4.31 -13.94 10.85
N SER A 292 -3.58 -12.88 11.24
CA SER A 292 -2.14 -12.96 11.49
C SER A 292 -1.81 -13.90 12.65
N GLY A 293 -2.54 -13.80 13.76
CA GLY A 293 -2.32 -14.61 14.96
C GLY A 293 -2.65 -16.08 14.70
N ALA A 294 -3.80 -16.36 14.07
CA ALA A 294 -4.18 -17.71 13.66
C ALA A 294 -3.15 -18.30 12.68
N ASN A 295 -2.71 -17.53 11.68
CA ASN A 295 -1.71 -17.99 10.72
C ASN A 295 -0.37 -18.32 11.39
N LEU A 296 0.10 -17.50 12.34
CA LEU A 296 1.33 -17.77 13.07
C LEU A 296 1.22 -19.05 13.92
N LEU A 297 0.12 -19.20 14.67
CA LEU A 297 -0.09 -20.35 15.55
C LEU A 297 -0.29 -21.64 14.77
N LEU A 298 -1.21 -21.63 13.80
CA LEU A 298 -1.51 -22.79 12.97
C LEU A 298 -0.32 -23.13 12.07
N GLY A 299 0.40 -22.13 11.54
CA GLY A 299 1.63 -22.34 10.79
C GLY A 299 2.74 -22.98 11.63
N ALA A 300 2.95 -22.51 12.86
CA ALA A 300 3.89 -23.16 13.78
C ALA A 300 3.48 -24.61 14.09
N GLY A 301 2.19 -24.87 14.27
CA GLY A 301 1.63 -26.23 14.42
C GLY A 301 1.86 -27.10 13.19
N ALA A 302 1.66 -26.57 11.99
CA ALA A 302 1.93 -27.26 10.73
C ALA A 302 3.42 -27.62 10.57
N LEU A 303 4.32 -26.69 10.92
CA LEU A 303 5.75 -26.93 10.87
C LEU A 303 6.18 -28.01 11.87
N ALA A 304 5.71 -27.91 13.11
CA ALA A 304 5.98 -28.89 14.15
C ALA A 304 5.42 -30.28 13.79
N GLY A 305 4.18 -30.34 13.31
CA GLY A 305 3.52 -31.56 12.86
C GLY A 305 4.27 -32.25 11.71
N ALA A 306 4.74 -31.46 10.74
CA ALA A 306 5.54 -31.97 9.62
C ALA A 306 6.89 -32.54 10.07
N TRP A 307 7.61 -31.84 10.96
CA TRP A 307 8.94 -32.27 11.42
C TRP A 307 8.90 -33.43 12.41
N LEU A 308 7.92 -33.45 13.32
CA LEU A 308 7.82 -34.50 14.34
C LEU A 308 7.28 -35.81 13.77
N SER A 309 6.28 -35.75 12.89
CA SER A 309 5.68 -36.96 12.35
C SER A 309 6.41 -37.47 11.10
N GLY A 310 6.96 -36.59 10.28
CA GLY A 310 7.47 -36.94 8.95
C GLY A 310 6.39 -37.42 7.97
N GLN A 311 5.11 -37.34 8.37
CA GLN A 311 3.93 -37.84 7.66
C GLN A 311 2.94 -36.71 7.36
N VAL A 312 2.10 -36.91 6.36
CA VAL A 312 0.98 -36.00 6.06
C VAL A 312 -0.05 -36.00 7.21
N PRO A 313 -0.84 -34.92 7.40
CA PRO A 313 -1.78 -34.80 8.52
C PRO A 313 -2.69 -36.01 8.75
N GLY A 314 -3.29 -36.56 7.69
CA GLY A 314 -4.19 -37.71 7.80
C GLY A 314 -3.50 -38.98 8.31
N ASP A 315 -2.23 -39.18 7.94
CA ASP A 315 -1.45 -40.35 8.31
C ASP A 315 -0.83 -40.19 9.70
N ALA A 316 -0.43 -38.97 10.06
CA ALA A 316 0.03 -38.64 11.40
C ALA A 316 -1.06 -38.81 12.47
N ALA A 317 -2.33 -38.65 12.09
CA ALA A 317 -3.48 -38.84 12.97
C ALA A 317 -3.99 -40.29 13.02
N ARG A 318 -3.46 -41.18 12.17
CA ARG A 318 -3.88 -42.58 12.05
C ARG A 318 -3.59 -43.33 13.35
N GLY A 319 -4.58 -44.06 13.86
CA GLY A 319 -4.49 -44.76 15.15
C GLY A 319 -4.73 -43.87 16.37
N GLY A 320 -5.02 -42.58 16.16
CA GLY A 320 -5.57 -41.69 17.19
C GLY A 320 -7.10 -41.79 17.30
N HIS A 321 -7.72 -40.74 17.82
CA HIS A 321 -9.18 -40.67 17.92
C HIS A 321 -9.82 -40.57 16.51
N PRO A 322 -10.87 -41.36 16.18
CA PRO A 322 -11.46 -41.38 14.82
C PRO A 322 -11.90 -40.01 14.28
N LEU A 323 -12.42 -39.15 15.16
CA LEU A 323 -12.77 -37.76 14.79
C LEU A 323 -11.55 -36.92 14.39
N LEU A 324 -10.41 -37.11 15.06
CA LEU A 324 -9.18 -36.36 14.76
C LEU A 324 -8.63 -36.79 13.40
N GLU A 325 -8.59 -38.10 13.14
CA GLU A 325 -8.16 -38.63 11.85
C GLU A 325 -9.05 -38.13 10.71
N THR A 326 -10.38 -38.21 10.89
CA THR A 326 -11.34 -37.74 9.89
C THR A 326 -11.22 -36.24 9.65
N ALA A 327 -11.08 -35.45 10.72
CA ALA A 327 -10.90 -34.00 10.62
C ALA A 327 -9.58 -33.63 9.93
N ALA A 328 -8.47 -34.33 10.24
CA ALA A 328 -7.17 -34.08 9.63
C ALA A 328 -7.16 -34.38 8.13
N ARG A 329 -7.77 -35.49 7.72
CA ARG A 329 -7.96 -35.84 6.30
C ARG A 329 -8.85 -34.83 5.59
N ALA A 330 -10.02 -34.53 6.15
CA ALA A 330 -10.95 -33.56 5.57
C ALA A 330 -10.33 -32.16 5.43
N ALA A 331 -9.56 -31.72 6.44
CA ALA A 331 -8.88 -30.44 6.40
C ALA A 331 -7.78 -30.38 5.33
N GLN A 332 -6.99 -31.45 5.19
CA GLN A 332 -5.97 -31.58 4.16
C GLN A 332 -6.58 -31.52 2.74
N ASP A 333 -7.66 -32.26 2.50
CA ASP A 333 -8.33 -32.32 1.20
C ASP A 333 -9.00 -30.99 0.86
N ALA A 334 -9.79 -30.44 1.80
CA ALA A 334 -10.41 -29.13 1.64
C ALA A 334 -9.36 -28.03 1.43
N GLY A 335 -8.28 -28.07 2.21
CA GLY A 335 -7.14 -27.17 2.08
C GLY A 335 -6.53 -27.18 0.69
N SER A 336 -6.31 -28.36 0.12
CA SER A 336 -5.72 -28.52 -1.21
C SER A 336 -6.62 -27.91 -2.30
N TRP A 337 -7.94 -28.14 -2.22
CA TRP A 337 -8.92 -27.48 -3.10
C TRP A 337 -8.95 -25.96 -2.91
N LEU A 338 -8.85 -25.47 -1.66
CA LEU A 338 -8.81 -24.04 -1.36
C LEU A 338 -7.58 -23.34 -1.94
N ILE A 339 -6.41 -24.01 -1.98
CA ILE A 339 -5.21 -23.49 -2.65
C ILE A 339 -5.50 -23.29 -4.15
N GLY A 340 -6.03 -24.32 -4.82
CA GLY A 340 -6.37 -24.26 -6.24
C GLY A 340 -7.44 -23.21 -6.55
N PHE A 341 -8.51 -23.16 -5.75
CA PHE A 341 -9.56 -22.14 -5.86
C PHE A 341 -9.00 -20.73 -5.61
N GLY A 342 -8.16 -20.56 -4.59
CA GLY A 342 -7.51 -19.30 -4.26
C GLY A 342 -6.62 -18.79 -5.40
N PHE A 343 -5.87 -19.69 -6.06
CA PHE A 343 -5.08 -19.35 -7.24
C PHE A 343 -5.98 -18.91 -8.42
N LEU A 344 -7.05 -19.65 -8.70
CA LEU A 344 -8.02 -19.29 -9.73
C LEU A 344 -8.68 -17.93 -9.44
N LEU A 345 -9.08 -17.71 -8.19
CA LEU A 345 -9.64 -16.43 -7.72
C LEU A 345 -8.64 -15.30 -7.95
N PHE A 346 -7.36 -15.50 -7.59
CA PHE A 346 -6.30 -14.52 -7.81
C PHE A 346 -6.13 -14.16 -9.29
N VAL A 347 -6.03 -15.15 -10.18
CA VAL A 347 -5.88 -14.94 -11.63
C VAL A 347 -7.12 -14.27 -12.24
N THR A 348 -8.31 -14.74 -11.88
CA THR A 348 -9.57 -14.19 -12.40
C THR A 348 -9.80 -12.75 -11.96
N TRP A 349 -9.55 -12.43 -10.68
CA TRP A 349 -9.62 -11.06 -10.18
C TRP A 349 -8.52 -10.17 -10.75
N GLY A 350 -7.30 -10.68 -10.93
CA GLY A 350 -6.24 -9.96 -11.62
C GLY A 350 -6.63 -9.57 -13.05
N ARG A 351 -7.22 -10.52 -13.80
CA ARG A 351 -7.74 -10.28 -15.15
C ARG A 351 -8.93 -9.31 -15.13
N ARG A 352 -9.81 -9.43 -14.14
CA ARG A 352 -10.97 -8.53 -13.99
C ARG A 352 -10.53 -7.11 -13.67
N ALA A 353 -9.56 -6.91 -12.77
CA ALA A 353 -8.99 -5.60 -12.46
C ALA A 353 -8.37 -4.91 -13.69
N TYR A 354 -7.83 -5.71 -14.61
CA TYR A 354 -7.31 -5.21 -15.88
C TYR A 354 -8.42 -4.74 -16.82
N ARG A 355 -9.56 -5.45 -16.90
CA ARG A 355 -10.63 -5.16 -17.87
C ARG A 355 -11.76 -4.26 -17.36
N ASP A 356 -12.09 -4.33 -16.07
CA ASP A 356 -13.26 -3.67 -15.46
C ASP A 356 -12.83 -2.46 -14.61
N PRO A 357 -13.21 -1.22 -14.99
CA PRO A 357 -12.92 -0.01 -14.22
C PRO A 357 -13.46 -0.03 -12.79
N ALA A 358 -14.62 -0.67 -12.55
CA ALA A 358 -15.22 -0.73 -11.21
C ALA A 358 -14.42 -1.67 -10.29
N ALA A 359 -14.06 -2.86 -10.78
CA ALA A 359 -13.18 -3.78 -10.06
C ALA A 359 -11.79 -3.16 -9.78
N ARG A 360 -11.25 -2.42 -10.76
CA ARG A 360 -9.99 -1.68 -10.61
C ARG A 360 -10.08 -0.62 -9.51
N ARG A 361 -11.21 0.08 -9.38
CA ARG A 361 -11.41 1.11 -8.35
C ARG A 361 -11.36 0.52 -6.94
N THR A 362 -11.99 -0.64 -6.73
CA THR A 362 -11.98 -1.33 -5.42
C THR A 362 -10.58 -1.79 -5.02
N ILE A 363 -9.85 -2.41 -5.94
CA ILE A 363 -8.45 -2.83 -5.72
C ILE A 363 -7.53 -1.61 -5.56
N GLY A 364 -7.83 -0.52 -6.28
CA GLY A 364 -7.11 0.73 -6.25
C GLY A 364 -6.99 1.34 -4.85
N VAL A 365 -8.00 1.23 -4.00
CA VAL A 365 -7.95 1.79 -2.63
C VAL A 365 -6.84 1.15 -1.79
N LEU A 366 -6.73 -0.19 -1.80
CA LEU A 366 -5.66 -0.88 -1.09
C LEU A 366 -4.29 -0.52 -1.67
N TRP A 367 -4.23 -0.40 -3.01
CA TRP A 367 -3.03 -0.01 -3.72
C TRP A 367 -2.62 1.43 -3.40
N ASP A 368 -3.55 2.36 -3.25
CA ASP A 368 -3.27 3.77 -2.94
C ASP A 368 -2.61 3.94 -1.58
N VAL A 369 -3.02 3.12 -0.59
CA VAL A 369 -2.39 3.08 0.73
C VAL A 369 -0.99 2.48 0.65
N GLY A 370 -0.84 1.35 -0.07
CA GLY A 370 0.46 0.69 -0.22
C GLY A 370 1.48 1.51 -1.02
N THR A 371 1.02 2.19 -2.09
CA THR A 371 1.86 2.97 -3.01
C THR A 371 1.99 4.44 -2.64
N PHE A 372 1.37 4.87 -1.54
CA PHE A 372 1.71 6.15 -0.91
C PHE A 372 3.13 6.13 -0.33
N TRP A 373 3.59 5.00 0.21
CA TRP A 373 4.87 4.94 0.91
C TRP A 373 6.05 4.77 -0.06
N PRO A 374 7.18 5.48 0.14
CA PRO A 374 8.39 5.25 -0.65
C PRO A 374 8.84 3.79 -0.57
N ARG A 375 9.38 3.28 -1.66
CA ARG A 375 9.92 1.91 -1.72
C ARG A 375 11.21 1.80 -0.92
N ALA A 376 11.08 1.66 0.40
CA ALA A 376 12.20 1.62 1.31
C ALA A 376 12.71 0.18 1.56
N ALA A 377 11.81 -0.80 1.57
CA ALA A 377 12.11 -2.15 2.06
C ALA A 377 12.15 -3.24 0.98
N HIS A 378 11.48 -3.05 -0.17
CA HIS A 378 11.45 -4.06 -1.23
C HIS A 378 11.49 -3.43 -2.64
N PRO A 379 12.45 -3.81 -3.51
CA PRO A 379 12.67 -3.12 -4.78
C PRO A 379 11.59 -3.40 -5.84
N PHE A 380 10.92 -4.56 -5.75
CA PHE A 380 9.83 -4.95 -6.63
C PHE A 380 8.45 -4.56 -6.09
N ALA A 381 8.41 -3.84 -4.96
CA ALA A 381 7.19 -3.18 -4.57
C ALA A 381 6.75 -2.21 -5.69
N PRO A 382 5.44 -2.01 -5.86
CA PRO A 382 4.94 -1.16 -6.92
C PRO A 382 5.45 0.27 -6.82
N PRO A 383 5.59 1.01 -7.94
CA PRO A 383 6.02 2.39 -7.92
C PRO A 383 5.16 3.24 -6.99
N CYS A 384 5.81 4.06 -6.17
CA CYS A 384 5.14 5.00 -5.29
C CYS A 384 4.82 6.28 -6.04
N TYR A 385 3.55 6.68 -6.11
CA TYR A 385 3.18 7.95 -6.77
C TYR A 385 3.57 9.17 -5.92
N ALA A 386 3.63 9.03 -4.59
CA ALA A 386 3.97 10.13 -3.69
C ALA A 386 5.45 10.54 -3.78
N GLU A 387 6.36 9.64 -4.19
CA GLU A 387 7.76 9.97 -4.55
C GLU A 387 7.85 11.00 -5.71
N ARG A 388 6.77 11.21 -6.46
CA ARG A 388 6.62 12.28 -7.44
C ARG A 388 5.70 13.40 -6.95
N ALA A 389 4.49 13.04 -6.50
CA ALA A 389 3.45 14.01 -6.19
C ALA A 389 3.85 14.96 -5.04
N VAL A 390 4.48 14.44 -3.98
CA VAL A 390 4.85 15.27 -2.82
C VAL A 390 5.94 16.30 -3.18
N PRO A 391 7.07 15.93 -3.81
CA PRO A 391 8.03 16.90 -4.31
C PRO A 391 7.45 17.92 -5.30
N ASP A 392 6.65 17.48 -6.27
CA ASP A 392 6.07 18.37 -7.30
C ASP A 392 5.10 19.41 -6.67
N LEU A 393 4.26 18.99 -5.73
CA LEU A 393 3.37 19.88 -4.98
C LEU A 393 4.18 20.87 -4.12
N THR A 394 5.21 20.39 -3.43
CA THR A 394 6.09 21.22 -2.60
C THR A 394 6.79 22.29 -3.43
N TRP A 395 7.34 21.89 -4.59
CA TRP A 395 8.00 22.78 -5.54
C TRP A 395 7.04 23.84 -6.04
N ARG A 396 5.82 23.45 -6.46
CA ARG A 396 4.79 24.37 -6.96
C ARG A 396 4.39 25.40 -5.90
N MET A 397 4.13 24.96 -4.67
CA MET A 397 3.76 25.86 -3.57
C MET A 397 4.90 26.82 -3.22
N THR A 398 6.13 26.32 -3.11
CA THR A 398 7.30 27.14 -2.77
C THR A 398 7.62 28.17 -3.86
N ALA A 399 7.64 27.73 -5.13
CA ALA A 399 7.91 28.62 -6.26
C ALA A 399 6.84 29.71 -6.42
N TRP A 400 5.56 29.35 -6.25
CA TRP A 400 4.48 30.32 -6.34
C TRP A 400 4.52 31.32 -5.19
N THR A 401 4.61 30.86 -3.94
CA THR A 401 4.66 31.74 -2.76
C THR A 401 5.91 32.64 -2.76
N GLY A 402 7.05 32.12 -3.22
CA GLY A 402 8.27 32.92 -3.38
C GLY A 402 8.17 33.99 -4.45
N ARG A 403 7.55 33.69 -5.59
CA ARG A 403 7.40 34.64 -6.71
C ARG A 403 6.33 35.71 -6.47
N THR A 404 5.19 35.34 -5.90
CA THR A 404 4.04 36.25 -5.75
C THR A 404 3.96 36.91 -4.39
N GLY A 405 4.66 36.36 -3.39
CA GLY A 405 4.44 36.71 -2.00
C GLY A 405 3.06 36.30 -1.45
N GLY A 406 2.21 35.65 -2.27
CA GLY A 406 0.83 35.35 -1.94
C GLY A 406 0.68 34.22 -0.91
N ARG A 407 -0.58 33.98 -0.54
CA ARG A 407 -1.02 32.89 0.35
C ARG A 407 -1.89 31.89 -0.42
N LEU A 408 -1.93 30.64 0.04
CA LEU A 408 -2.58 29.53 -0.66
C LEU A 408 -3.55 28.79 0.26
N VAL A 409 -4.69 28.36 -0.28
CA VAL A 409 -5.52 27.31 0.32
C VAL A 409 -5.27 26.02 -0.45
N ILE A 410 -4.87 24.96 0.26
CA ILE A 410 -4.69 23.62 -0.31
C ILE A 410 -5.87 22.76 0.09
N SER A 411 -6.65 22.36 -0.91
CA SER A 411 -7.84 21.52 -0.78
C SER A 411 -7.48 20.05 -1.03
N GLY A 412 -7.74 19.17 -0.06
CA GLY A 412 -7.40 17.74 -0.13
C GLY A 412 -8.55 16.82 0.27
N HIS A 413 -9.12 16.11 -0.71
CA HIS A 413 -10.10 15.05 -0.48
C HIS A 413 -9.41 13.70 -0.24
N SER A 414 -9.87 12.91 0.73
CA SER A 414 -9.44 11.51 0.86
C SER A 414 -7.91 11.36 0.85
N GLN A 415 -7.34 10.55 -0.04
CA GLN A 415 -5.89 10.41 -0.21
C GLN A 415 -5.17 11.72 -0.55
N GLY A 416 -5.85 12.68 -1.20
CA GLY A 416 -5.35 14.02 -1.42
C GLY A 416 -5.07 14.80 -0.13
N SER A 417 -5.79 14.53 0.96
CA SER A 417 -5.49 15.11 2.28
C SER A 417 -4.13 14.63 2.84
N VAL A 418 -3.78 13.36 2.59
CA VAL A 418 -2.52 12.74 3.00
C VAL A 418 -1.36 13.33 2.20
N LEU A 419 -1.54 13.50 0.89
CA LEU A 419 -0.58 14.18 0.02
C LEU A 419 -0.39 15.66 0.41
N ALA A 420 -1.48 16.37 0.70
CA ALA A 420 -1.44 17.76 1.12
C ALA A 420 -0.65 17.92 2.43
N ALA A 421 -0.95 17.11 3.45
CA ALA A 421 -0.20 17.11 4.71
C ALA A 421 1.29 16.81 4.48
N ALA A 422 1.60 15.75 3.72
CA ALA A 422 2.98 15.36 3.38
C ALA A 422 3.74 16.48 2.66
N ALA A 423 3.12 17.15 1.69
CA ALA A 423 3.74 18.26 0.96
C ALA A 423 3.93 19.51 1.82
N VAL A 424 2.97 19.83 2.69
CA VAL A 424 3.09 20.98 3.60
C VAL A 424 4.22 20.81 4.62
N TRP A 425 4.44 19.60 5.13
CA TRP A 425 5.60 19.32 5.99
C TRP A 425 6.95 19.44 5.28
N GLN A 426 6.98 19.36 3.95
CA GLN A 426 8.20 19.57 3.14
C GLN A 426 8.45 21.06 2.83
N LEU A 427 7.49 21.96 3.10
CA LEU A 427 7.67 23.39 2.85
C LEU A 427 8.65 24.02 3.85
N PRO A 428 9.47 25.01 3.42
CA PRO A 428 10.20 25.87 4.35
C PRO A 428 9.24 26.58 5.33
N PRO A 429 9.66 26.86 6.58
CA PRO A 429 8.78 27.48 7.59
C PRO A 429 8.08 28.76 7.12
N GLN A 430 8.76 29.60 6.32
CA GLN A 430 8.22 30.85 5.78
C GLN A 430 7.08 30.62 4.78
N ALA A 431 7.20 29.60 3.92
CA ALA A 431 6.15 29.23 2.97
C ALA A 431 4.99 28.51 3.66
N ARG A 432 5.30 27.67 4.67
CA ARG A 432 4.29 26.91 5.44
C ARG A 432 3.28 27.81 6.14
N ARG A 433 3.74 28.93 6.73
CA ARG A 433 2.88 29.95 7.35
C ARG A 433 1.99 30.74 6.38
N ARG A 434 2.15 30.54 5.06
CA ARG A 434 1.31 31.17 4.02
C ARG A 434 0.31 30.19 3.42
N VAL A 435 0.23 28.98 3.98
CA VAL A 435 -0.64 27.92 3.51
C VAL A 435 -1.74 27.65 4.54
N ALA A 436 -2.98 27.64 4.08
CA ALA A 436 -4.12 27.08 4.78
C ALA A 436 -4.47 25.69 4.22
N LEU A 437 -4.96 24.81 5.07
CA LEU A 437 -5.39 23.47 4.70
C LEU A 437 -6.92 23.34 4.79
N LEU A 438 -7.53 22.81 3.73
CA LEU A 438 -8.92 22.36 3.72
C LEU A 438 -8.95 20.87 3.38
N THR A 439 -9.11 20.02 4.39
CA THR A 439 -9.19 18.57 4.21
C THR A 439 -10.62 18.09 4.35
N TYR A 440 -10.98 17.00 3.67
CA TYR A 440 -12.33 16.46 3.76
C TYR A 440 -12.38 14.99 3.35
N GLY A 441 -13.27 14.22 3.99
CA GLY A 441 -13.24 12.77 3.87
C GLY A 441 -11.86 12.20 4.24
N SER A 442 -11.18 12.80 5.22
CA SER A 442 -9.75 12.59 5.45
C SER A 442 -9.44 11.30 6.21
N PRO A 443 -8.63 10.36 5.65
CA PRO A 443 -8.18 9.17 6.35
C PRO A 443 -6.99 9.42 7.30
N LEU A 444 -6.55 10.68 7.48
CA LEU A 444 -5.33 11.04 8.21
C LEU A 444 -5.27 10.43 9.60
N ARG A 445 -6.30 10.61 10.43
CA ARG A 445 -6.35 10.01 11.78
C ARG A 445 -6.90 8.60 11.75
N ARG A 446 -8.03 8.40 11.06
CA ARG A 446 -8.81 7.15 11.10
C ARG A 446 -8.09 5.94 10.50
N LEU A 447 -7.22 6.14 9.52
CA LEU A 447 -6.42 5.08 8.90
C LEU A 447 -4.92 5.31 9.15
N TYR A 448 -4.38 6.41 8.64
CA TYR A 448 -2.93 6.64 8.65
C TYR A 448 -2.38 6.83 10.07
N GLY A 449 -3.09 7.56 10.94
CA GLY A 449 -2.66 7.79 12.32
C GLY A 449 -2.70 6.52 13.17
N ARG A 450 -3.62 5.60 12.89
CA ARG A 450 -3.68 4.31 13.58
C ARG A 450 -2.55 3.37 13.15
N TRP A 451 -2.33 3.22 11.84
CA TRP A 451 -1.38 2.24 11.30
C TRP A 451 0.06 2.78 11.21
N PHE A 452 0.22 4.10 11.13
CA PHE A 452 1.49 4.80 10.97
C PHE A 452 1.60 5.99 11.94
N PRO A 453 1.46 5.77 13.27
CA PRO A 453 1.38 6.85 14.27
C PRO A 453 2.64 7.72 14.33
N ALA A 454 3.80 7.19 13.97
CA ALA A 454 5.04 7.96 13.90
C ALA A 454 5.00 9.08 12.83
N TYR A 455 4.10 8.97 11.86
CA TYR A 455 3.97 9.91 10.74
C TYR A 455 2.70 10.75 10.84
N PHE A 456 1.57 10.12 11.19
CA PHE A 456 0.24 10.74 11.18
C PHE A 456 -0.50 10.57 12.52
N GLY A 457 0.22 10.26 13.61
CA GLY A 457 -0.37 10.18 14.95
C GLY A 457 -0.76 11.56 15.52
N PRO A 458 -1.32 11.58 16.74
CA PRO A 458 -1.76 12.81 17.40
C PRO A 458 -0.69 13.90 17.43
N GLY A 459 0.53 13.56 17.87
CA GLY A 459 1.64 14.50 17.98
C GLY A 459 2.00 15.19 16.64
N PRO A 460 2.32 14.43 15.57
CA PRO A 460 2.53 15.00 14.24
C PRO A 460 1.36 15.84 13.73
N LEU A 461 0.11 15.41 13.89
CA LEU A 461 -1.06 16.16 13.38
C LEU A 461 -1.28 17.47 14.15
N THR A 462 -1.16 17.47 15.48
CA THR A 462 -1.17 18.71 16.27
C THR A 462 0.01 19.62 15.87
N ALA A 463 1.20 19.05 15.61
CA ALA A 463 2.33 19.83 15.10
C ALA A 463 2.04 20.47 13.74
N LEU A 464 1.35 19.77 12.84
CA LEU A 464 0.91 20.31 11.55
C LEU A 464 -0.06 21.48 11.77
N HIS A 465 -1.08 21.30 12.62
CA HIS A 465 -2.04 22.34 12.96
C HIS A 465 -1.36 23.64 13.45
N LEU A 466 -0.38 23.52 14.35
CA LEU A 466 0.36 24.66 14.89
C LEU A 466 1.33 25.32 13.90
N GLN A 467 1.66 24.66 12.80
CA GLN A 467 2.67 25.12 11.83
C GLN A 467 2.08 25.72 10.54
N VAL A 468 0.82 25.43 10.24
CA VAL A 468 0.06 26.07 9.15
C VAL A 468 -0.68 27.31 9.65
N ASP A 469 -1.12 28.19 8.74
CA ASP A 469 -1.85 29.41 9.15
C ASP A 469 -3.24 29.07 9.72
N CYS A 470 -3.94 28.16 9.05
CA CYS A 470 -5.22 27.61 9.47
C CYS A 470 -5.47 26.25 8.83
N TRP A 471 -6.26 25.41 9.51
CA TRP A 471 -6.68 24.11 9.03
C TRP A 471 -8.15 23.88 9.35
N ARG A 472 -8.92 23.46 8.35
CA ARG A 472 -10.27 22.92 8.50
C ARG A 472 -10.37 21.54 7.90
N ASN A 473 -11.05 20.64 8.62
CA ASN A 473 -11.35 19.29 8.16
C ASN A 473 -12.86 19.03 8.19
N LEU A 474 -13.46 18.71 7.05
CA LEU A 474 -14.89 18.39 6.94
C LEU A 474 -15.09 16.87 6.94
N TRP A 475 -16.02 16.36 7.75
CA TRP A 475 -16.27 14.93 7.84
C TRP A 475 -17.74 14.57 8.07
N ARG A 476 -18.15 13.38 7.62
CA ARG A 476 -19.49 12.83 7.80
C ARG A 476 -19.44 11.53 8.60
N ALA A 477 -20.47 11.27 9.41
CA ALA A 477 -20.59 10.01 10.16
C ALA A 477 -20.87 8.78 9.26
N THR A 478 -21.32 9.02 8.03
CA THR A 478 -21.61 8.02 6.98
C THR A 478 -20.39 7.72 6.11
N ASP A 479 -19.29 8.45 6.26
CA ASP A 479 -18.07 8.25 5.50
C ASP A 479 -17.28 7.05 6.06
N PRO A 480 -17.04 5.97 5.29
CA PRO A 480 -16.29 4.80 5.74
C PRO A 480 -14.76 5.01 5.79
N ILE A 481 -14.25 6.11 5.22
CA ILE A 481 -12.80 6.36 5.09
C ILE A 481 -12.40 7.57 5.91
N GLY A 482 -13.15 8.66 5.73
CA GLY A 482 -12.95 9.93 6.39
C GLY A 482 -13.42 9.95 7.84
N GLY A 483 -12.89 10.90 8.61
CA GLY A 483 -13.31 11.16 9.97
C GLY A 483 -12.67 12.44 10.53
N PRO A 484 -12.86 12.70 11.84
CA PRO A 484 -12.15 13.77 12.52
C PRO A 484 -10.63 13.54 12.45
N VAL A 485 -9.85 14.62 12.35
CA VAL A 485 -8.38 14.57 12.29
C VAL A 485 -7.71 15.14 13.55
N ALA A 486 -8.38 16.02 14.27
CA ALA A 486 -7.89 16.59 15.52
C ALA A 486 -7.72 15.50 16.58
N ALA A 487 -6.72 15.70 17.44
CA ALA A 487 -6.52 14.82 18.58
C ALA A 487 -7.41 15.20 19.76
N ASP A 488 -7.54 16.51 19.96
CA ASP A 488 -8.41 17.11 20.95
C ASP A 488 -9.59 17.77 20.23
N PRO A 489 -10.86 17.41 20.53
CA PRO A 489 -12.03 18.09 19.99
C PRO A 489 -12.08 19.60 20.28
N ALA A 490 -11.32 20.08 21.27
CA ALA A 490 -11.17 21.51 21.54
C ALA A 490 -10.30 22.22 20.48
N GLU A 491 -9.48 21.49 19.71
CA GLU A 491 -8.83 22.03 18.53
C GLU A 491 -9.91 22.35 17.49
N ASP A 492 -10.09 23.63 17.21
CA ASP A 492 -10.97 24.13 16.16
C ASP A 492 -10.34 23.80 14.79
N VAL A 493 -10.39 22.53 14.40
CA VAL A 493 -9.93 21.97 13.12
C VAL A 493 -11.07 21.21 12.46
N ASP A 494 -11.77 20.37 13.21
CA ASP A 494 -12.82 19.49 12.67
C ASP A 494 -14.19 20.17 12.59
N ARG A 495 -14.70 20.33 11.38
CA ARG A 495 -16.09 20.72 11.10
C ARG A 495 -16.92 19.48 10.79
N GLY A 496 -17.63 18.99 11.80
CA GLY A 496 -18.56 17.86 11.62
C GLY A 496 -19.07 17.26 12.95
N PRO A 497 -19.82 16.14 12.87
CA PRO A 497 -20.22 15.48 11.63
C PRO A 497 -21.17 16.37 10.82
N LEU A 498 -20.93 16.49 9.51
CA LEU A 498 -21.88 17.13 8.60
C LEU A 498 -23.12 16.25 8.44
N ALA A 499 -24.27 16.88 8.23
CA ALA A 499 -25.51 16.18 7.94
C ALA A 499 -25.36 15.42 6.61
N ASP A 500 -25.69 14.14 6.62
CA ASP A 500 -25.71 13.30 5.44
C ASP A 500 -26.85 12.28 5.58
N PRO A 501 -27.90 12.37 4.76
CA PRO A 501 -28.10 13.30 3.63
C PRO A 501 -28.32 14.76 4.06
N LEU A 502 -28.09 15.72 3.17
CA LEU A 502 -28.31 17.15 3.45
C LEU A 502 -29.77 17.49 3.79
N ALA A 503 -30.72 16.75 3.19
CA ALA A 503 -32.14 16.80 3.51
C ALA A 503 -32.65 15.39 3.85
N TYR A 504 -33.45 15.27 4.90
CA TYR A 504 -33.90 13.97 5.38
C TYR A 504 -34.99 13.38 4.49
N GLY A 505 -36.05 14.13 4.23
CA GLY A 505 -37.20 13.77 3.41
C GLY A 505 -37.32 14.62 2.15
N ARG A 506 -38.50 14.57 1.54
CA ARG A 506 -38.85 15.44 0.41
C ARG A 506 -39.40 16.75 0.93
N SER A 507 -39.03 17.85 0.28
CA SER A 507 -39.56 19.19 0.55
C SER A 507 -39.74 19.94 -0.77
N ALA A 508 -40.39 21.11 -0.75
CA ALA A 508 -40.48 21.97 -1.93
C ALA A 508 -39.10 22.36 -2.49
N ARG A 509 -38.09 22.51 -1.62
CA ARG A 509 -36.69 22.78 -2.00
C ARG A 509 -35.93 21.50 -2.43
N HIS A 510 -36.34 20.34 -1.93
CA HIS A 510 -35.73 19.04 -2.23
C HIS A 510 -36.83 18.04 -2.65
N PRO A 511 -37.39 18.17 -3.86
CA PRO A 511 -38.53 17.34 -4.29
C PRO A 511 -38.13 15.86 -4.43
N LEU A 512 -36.86 15.60 -4.71
CA LEU A 512 -36.29 14.25 -4.72
C LEU A 512 -35.61 13.96 -3.38
N PRO A 513 -35.68 12.71 -2.87
CA PRO A 513 -34.98 12.36 -1.65
C PRO A 513 -33.48 12.54 -1.85
N ALA A 514 -32.84 13.34 -1.00
CA ALA A 514 -31.39 13.56 -1.11
C ALA A 514 -30.62 12.23 -0.94
N PRO A 515 -29.56 11.97 -1.70
CA PRO A 515 -28.77 10.75 -1.53
C PRO A 515 -27.95 10.78 -0.24
N VAL A 516 -27.66 9.60 0.32
CA VAL A 516 -26.60 9.46 1.34
C VAL A 516 -25.27 9.45 0.58
N LEU A 517 -24.48 10.50 0.74
CA LEU A 517 -23.28 10.74 -0.05
C LEU A 517 -22.04 10.03 0.50
N GLY A 518 -21.97 9.82 1.82
CA GLY A 518 -20.84 9.19 2.49
C GLY A 518 -19.53 9.89 2.17
N HIS A 519 -18.62 9.18 1.51
CA HIS A 519 -17.28 9.66 1.17
C HIS A 519 -17.21 10.65 -0.01
N PHE A 520 -18.30 10.81 -0.77
CA PHE A 520 -18.30 11.54 -2.04
C PHE A 520 -18.94 12.91 -1.91
N ASP A 521 -18.74 13.80 -2.89
CA ASP A 521 -19.46 15.07 -3.01
C ASP A 521 -19.48 15.93 -1.73
N TYR A 522 -18.32 16.09 -1.08
CA TYR A 522 -18.14 17.14 -0.07
C TYR A 522 -18.23 18.56 -0.67
N PRO A 523 -17.71 18.86 -1.87
CA PRO A 523 -17.79 20.21 -2.44
C PRO A 523 -19.20 20.74 -2.71
N SER A 524 -20.22 19.88 -2.77
CA SER A 524 -21.62 20.28 -2.90
C SER A 524 -22.28 20.63 -1.57
N ASP A 525 -21.63 20.31 -0.44
CA ASP A 525 -22.11 20.68 0.89
C ASP A 525 -21.91 22.20 1.11
N PRO A 526 -22.92 22.96 1.55
CA PRO A 526 -22.78 24.39 1.82
C PRO A 526 -21.66 24.71 2.81
N ALA A 527 -21.38 23.81 3.76
CA ALA A 527 -20.28 23.98 4.71
C ALA A 527 -18.92 24.02 4.00
N PHE A 528 -18.74 23.35 2.87
CA PHE A 528 -17.49 23.37 2.12
C PHE A 528 -17.17 24.79 1.60
N ALA A 529 -18.14 25.42 0.95
CA ALA A 529 -17.97 26.78 0.43
C ALA A 529 -17.75 27.78 1.57
N ALA A 530 -18.52 27.67 2.65
CA ALA A 530 -18.41 28.54 3.82
C ALA A 530 -17.01 28.45 4.46
N GLU A 531 -16.50 27.25 4.74
CA GLU A 531 -15.17 27.07 5.34
C GLU A 531 -14.05 27.49 4.38
N ARG A 532 -14.17 27.20 3.08
CA ARG A 532 -13.22 27.68 2.07
C ARG A 532 -13.13 29.20 2.09
N ASP A 533 -14.27 29.89 2.07
CA ASP A 533 -14.33 31.35 2.00
C ASP A 533 -13.83 31.98 3.31
N ALA A 534 -14.12 31.36 4.46
CA ALA A 534 -13.55 31.76 5.75
C ALA A 534 -12.02 31.61 5.79
N LEU A 535 -11.47 30.51 5.25
CA LEU A 535 -10.02 30.32 5.13
C LEU A 535 -9.39 31.38 4.21
N LEU A 536 -10.00 31.67 3.07
CA LEU A 536 -9.54 32.71 2.15
C LEU A 536 -9.56 34.10 2.80
N ALA A 537 -10.63 34.44 3.52
CA ALA A 537 -10.75 35.70 4.25
C ALA A 537 -9.68 35.82 5.35
N ARG A 538 -9.42 34.75 6.09
CA ARG A 538 -8.38 34.70 7.13
C ARG A 538 -6.98 34.86 6.57
N LEU A 539 -6.70 34.27 5.41
CA LEU A 539 -5.44 34.50 4.70
C LEU A 539 -5.34 35.91 4.14
N GLY A 540 -6.46 36.50 3.71
CA GLY A 540 -6.56 37.80 3.05
C GLY A 540 -6.47 39.03 3.96
N GLY A 541 -5.76 38.98 5.10
CA GLY A 541 -5.48 40.15 5.95
C GLY A 541 -4.99 41.39 5.15
N PRO A 542 -5.06 42.61 5.72
CA PRO A 542 -5.10 43.86 4.96
C PRO A 542 -4.02 43.94 3.88
N PRO A 543 -4.38 44.39 2.66
CA PRO A 543 -3.50 44.34 1.50
C PRO A 543 -2.19 45.09 1.78
N CYS A 544 -1.06 44.41 1.57
CA CYS A 544 0.24 45.06 1.54
C CYS A 544 0.25 46.05 0.33
N PRO A 545 0.56 47.34 0.50
CA PRO A 545 0.40 48.36 -0.55
C PRO A 545 1.29 48.23 -1.80
N ALA A 546 2.01 47.11 -1.97
CA ALA A 546 3.09 47.01 -2.97
C ALA A 546 2.65 46.49 -4.35
N LEU A 547 1.35 46.29 -4.63
CA LEU A 547 0.89 45.75 -5.91
C LEU A 547 -0.10 46.66 -6.67
N ARG A 548 0.07 47.98 -6.58
CA ARG A 548 -0.62 48.95 -7.44
C ARG A 548 0.24 49.65 -8.49
N GLU A 549 1.57 49.49 -8.45
CA GLU A 549 2.46 50.23 -9.35
C GLU A 549 2.86 49.49 -10.65
N ALA A 550 2.39 48.27 -10.89
CA ALA A 550 2.74 47.52 -12.11
C ALA A 550 1.69 47.57 -13.25
N THR A 551 0.63 48.39 -13.13
CA THR A 551 -0.39 48.55 -14.18
C THR A 551 -0.67 49.99 -14.60
N GLY A 552 0.18 50.95 -14.20
CA GLY A 552 0.09 52.35 -14.64
C GLY A 552 1.20 52.73 -15.61
N GLY A 553 1.06 52.38 -16.89
CA GLY A 553 1.93 52.90 -17.97
C GLY A 553 1.16 53.88 -18.86
N PRO A 554 1.58 55.15 -18.98
CA PRO A 554 0.88 56.15 -19.81
C PRO A 554 1.12 55.93 -21.31
N ASN A 555 0.05 56.11 -22.08
CA ASN A 555 0.06 56.17 -23.54
C ASN A 555 0.98 57.28 -24.06
N ALA A 556 1.92 56.94 -24.95
CA ALA A 556 2.46 57.87 -25.95
C ALA A 556 2.83 57.10 -27.23
N HIS A 557 2.07 57.35 -28.29
CA HIS A 557 2.44 57.03 -29.67
C HIS A 557 3.36 58.12 -30.22
N GLY A 558 4.44 57.74 -30.92
CA GLY A 558 5.30 58.67 -31.64
C GLY A 558 6.41 57.97 -32.43
N ARG A 559 6.25 57.93 -33.75
CA ARG A 559 7.10 57.30 -34.79
C ARG A 559 8.55 57.81 -34.81
N THR A 560 9.51 56.97 -35.25
CA THR A 560 10.32 57.10 -36.50
C THR A 560 11.51 56.11 -36.53
N ALA A 561 12.07 55.88 -37.73
CA ALA A 561 12.79 54.68 -38.16
C ALA A 561 14.31 54.83 -38.40
N ALA A 562 15.00 53.66 -38.41
CA ALA A 562 16.23 53.25 -39.16
C ALA A 562 17.64 53.62 -38.60
N PRO A 563 18.77 53.00 -39.08
CA PRO A 563 19.12 51.56 -39.14
C PRO A 563 20.62 51.20 -38.81
N GLY A 564 20.96 49.89 -38.73
CA GLY A 564 22.33 49.31 -38.83
C GLY A 564 22.97 48.86 -37.50
N ARG A 565 23.78 47.80 -37.34
CA ARG A 565 24.44 46.75 -38.16
C ARG A 565 24.86 45.58 -37.19
N PRO A 566 25.43 44.44 -37.65
CA PRO A 566 25.24 43.08 -37.09
C PRO A 566 26.44 42.52 -36.30
N VAL A 567 26.27 41.46 -35.49
CA VAL A 567 27.36 40.50 -35.17
C VAL A 567 26.86 39.07 -34.87
N ALA A 568 27.35 38.16 -35.72
CA ALA A 568 27.83 36.77 -35.59
C ALA A 568 26.98 35.62 -34.98
N GLN A 569 26.93 34.58 -35.81
CA GLN A 569 26.45 33.22 -35.62
C GLN A 569 27.42 32.36 -34.79
N GLY A 570 26.88 31.29 -34.21
CA GLY A 570 27.64 30.13 -33.72
C GLY A 570 26.72 28.98 -33.30
N GLY A 571 26.28 28.17 -34.26
CA GLY A 571 25.65 26.87 -34.00
C GLY A 571 26.68 25.79 -33.65
N PRO A 572 26.24 24.57 -33.24
CA PRO A 572 25.90 23.59 -34.27
C PRO A 572 24.61 22.77 -34.03
N THR A 573 23.75 22.80 -35.05
CA THR A 573 23.05 21.70 -35.75
C THR A 573 22.70 20.40 -35.01
N ALA A 574 21.39 20.12 -34.96
CA ALA A 574 20.78 18.78 -34.89
C ALA A 574 20.20 18.41 -36.27
N PRO A 575 20.10 17.12 -36.64
CA PRO A 575 19.69 16.72 -37.99
C PRO A 575 18.17 16.77 -38.22
N GLU A 576 17.83 17.09 -39.47
CA GLU A 576 16.50 17.32 -40.06
C GLU A 576 15.58 16.09 -40.06
N GLN A 577 14.28 16.36 -39.93
CA GLN A 577 13.18 15.56 -40.50
C GLN A 577 12.62 16.31 -41.72
N PRO A 578 12.12 15.63 -42.77
CA PRO A 578 11.57 16.31 -43.95
C PRO A 578 10.14 16.83 -43.75
N GLU A 579 9.91 18.04 -44.29
CA GLU A 579 8.62 18.72 -44.45
C GLU A 579 7.69 18.08 -45.49
N ALA A 580 6.37 18.28 -45.31
CA ALA A 580 5.41 18.67 -46.36
C ALA A 580 4.02 18.97 -45.73
N THR A 581 3.75 20.24 -45.44
CA THR A 581 2.78 21.16 -46.10
C THR A 581 1.33 21.19 -45.57
N PRO A 582 0.68 22.37 -45.61
CA PRO A 582 -0.37 22.75 -44.69
C PRO A 582 -1.77 22.63 -45.30
N ASP A 583 -2.76 22.34 -44.46
CA ASP A 583 -4.11 22.75 -44.78
C ASP A 583 -4.89 23.24 -43.56
N SER A 584 -5.79 24.15 -43.86
CA SER A 584 -6.38 25.15 -42.99
C SER A 584 -7.65 24.68 -42.26
N ARG A 585 -7.98 25.40 -41.17
CA ARG A 585 -9.29 25.53 -40.48
C ARG A 585 -9.51 24.73 -39.17
N SER A 586 -9.40 25.48 -38.07
CA SER A 586 -10.34 25.58 -36.93
C SER A 586 -11.17 24.36 -36.52
N GLY A 587 -10.92 23.86 -35.31
CA GLY A 587 -11.84 22.99 -34.56
C GLY A 587 -11.10 22.19 -33.49
N GLY A 588 -11.04 22.69 -32.26
CA GLY A 588 -10.50 21.92 -31.13
C GLY A 588 -11.39 20.70 -30.83
N PRO A 589 -10.83 19.57 -30.36
CA PRO A 589 -11.63 18.39 -30.07
C PRO A 589 -12.48 18.61 -28.81
N ASP A 590 -13.79 18.58 -29.00
CA ASP A 590 -14.80 18.43 -27.97
C ASP A 590 -14.47 17.27 -27.03
N VAL A 591 -14.42 17.57 -25.73
CA VAL A 591 -14.39 16.57 -24.66
C VAL A 591 -15.82 16.01 -24.54
N PRO A 592 -16.06 14.70 -24.76
CA PRO A 592 -17.40 14.17 -24.64
C PRO A 592 -17.84 14.14 -23.17
N ALA A 593 -19.00 14.75 -22.90
CA ALA A 593 -19.69 14.67 -21.62
C ALA A 593 -20.04 13.20 -21.27
N PRO A 594 -20.09 12.82 -19.98
CA PRO A 594 -20.37 11.46 -19.57
C PRO A 594 -21.82 11.07 -19.92
N ARG A 595 -21.97 10.05 -20.77
CA ARG A 595 -23.26 9.42 -21.06
C ARG A 595 -23.79 8.73 -19.81
N VAL A 596 -24.96 9.16 -19.37
CA VAL A 596 -25.81 8.48 -18.39
C VAL A 596 -26.42 7.26 -19.08
N SER A 597 -25.99 6.06 -18.70
CA SER A 597 -26.65 4.82 -19.13
C SER A 597 -28.01 4.70 -18.44
N ARG A 598 -29.09 5.00 -19.16
CA ARG A 598 -30.43 4.51 -18.86
C ARG A 598 -30.55 3.10 -19.46
N GLU A 599 -30.51 2.06 -18.63
CA GLU A 599 -31.08 0.77 -19.03
C GLU A 599 -32.60 0.87 -18.96
N SER A 600 -33.21 0.89 -20.13
CA SER A 600 -34.65 0.68 -20.30
C SER A 600 -34.91 -0.82 -20.23
N ALA A 601 -35.73 -1.25 -19.28
CA ALA A 601 -36.35 -2.57 -19.33
C ALA A 601 -37.29 -2.60 -20.55
N ALA A 602 -37.07 -3.54 -21.47
CA ALA A 602 -38.03 -3.89 -22.52
C ALA A 602 -38.97 -4.99 -21.99
N PRO A 603 -40.26 -4.99 -22.41
CA PRO A 603 -41.29 -5.86 -21.85
C PRO A 603 -41.13 -7.31 -22.33
N ALA A 604 -41.59 -8.25 -21.49
CA ALA A 604 -41.67 -9.66 -21.82
C ALA A 604 -42.83 -9.92 -22.79
N ASP A 605 -42.55 -10.62 -23.89
CA ASP A 605 -43.57 -11.21 -24.76
C ASP A 605 -44.00 -12.60 -24.25
N PRO A 606 -45.25 -13.03 -24.52
CA PRO A 606 -45.91 -14.16 -23.87
C PRO A 606 -45.52 -15.51 -24.50
N PRO A 607 -45.87 -16.65 -23.87
CA PRO A 607 -45.49 -17.96 -24.37
C PRO A 607 -46.45 -18.42 -25.48
N GLU A 608 -45.91 -18.85 -26.61
CA GLU A 608 -46.63 -19.71 -27.56
C GLU A 608 -46.09 -21.15 -27.49
N THR A 609 -47.01 -22.01 -27.09
CA THR A 609 -47.12 -23.48 -27.18
C THR A 609 -46.98 -24.00 -28.62
N ALA A 610 -46.61 -25.25 -28.91
CA ALA A 610 -46.30 -26.44 -28.10
C ALA A 610 -45.58 -27.48 -28.98
N GLU A 611 -44.87 -28.43 -28.34
CA GLU A 611 -44.02 -29.50 -28.94
C GLU A 611 -42.66 -29.06 -29.51
#